data_AF-A0A7K2QA39-F1
#
_entry.id   AF-A0A7K2QA39-F1
#
_cell.length_a   1.000
_cell.length_b   1.000
_cell.length_c   1.000
_cell.angle_alpha   90.00
_cell.angle_beta   90.00
_cell.angle_gamma   90.00
#
_symmetry.space_group_name_H-M   'P 1'
#
loop_
_entity.id
_entity.type
_entity.pdbx_description
1 polymer ?
#
loop_
_entity_poly.entity_id
_entity_poly.type
_entity_poly.pdbx_seq_one_letter_code
_entity_poly.pdbx_strand_id
1 'polypeptide(L)'
;MAAFPHSPNQTFRRLRGRNSPAEFAAMVRRAAKEIGETVSCDARYIGRVESGEIRCPNYAYERVFLHMFPGRTLADLGFSPREAVRGRSAQRSAPFTHKESDVLRRAFMAGGSATVAAATLGFTLLGDARRTPSRAGESEAAAVEEAVRQIRLLDDRH
;
A
#
# COMPACT_ATOMS: atom_id res chain seq x y z
N MET A 1 -23.69 2.77 5.59
CA MET A 1 -22.22 2.76 5.73
C MET A 1 -21.70 4.09 5.18
N ALA A 2 -21.49 5.10 6.03
CA ALA A 2 -21.09 6.42 5.58
C ALA A 2 -19.61 6.40 5.18
N ALA A 3 -19.33 6.37 3.87
CA ALA A 3 -17.98 6.62 3.38
C ALA A 3 -17.60 8.04 3.79
N PHE A 4 -16.52 8.18 4.58
CA PHE A 4 -15.96 9.49 4.88
C PHE A 4 -15.74 10.25 3.56
N PRO A 5 -16.24 11.49 3.42
CA PRO A 5 -16.10 12.20 2.15
C PRO A 5 -14.62 12.36 1.85
N HIS A 6 -14.17 11.72 0.77
CA HIS A 6 -12.85 11.98 0.24
C HIS A 6 -12.80 13.43 -0.24
N SER A 7 -11.73 14.16 0.09
CA SER A 7 -11.55 15.50 -0.44
C SER A 7 -11.33 15.38 -1.95
N PRO A 8 -12.18 16.00 -2.80
CA PRO A 8 -12.07 15.87 -4.24
C PRO A 8 -10.76 16.50 -4.74
N ASN A 9 -10.12 15.84 -5.69
CA ASN A 9 -8.90 16.35 -6.33
C ASN A 9 -9.25 17.41 -7.38
N GLN A 10 -9.46 18.64 -6.91
CA GLN A 10 -9.75 19.78 -7.77
C GLN A 10 -8.57 20.18 -8.68
N THR A 11 -7.34 19.90 -8.25
CA THR A 11 -6.14 20.21 -9.03
C THR A 11 -6.09 19.38 -10.30
N PHE A 12 -6.33 18.07 -10.19
CA PHE A 12 -6.42 17.17 -11.33
C PHE A 12 -7.61 17.51 -12.24
N ARG A 13 -8.75 17.91 -11.66
CA ARG A 13 -9.91 18.41 -12.41
C ARG A 13 -9.54 19.63 -13.27
N ARG A 14 -8.74 20.56 -12.74
CA ARG A 14 -8.25 21.73 -13.49
C ARG A 14 -7.28 21.34 -14.60
N LEU A 15 -6.40 20.36 -14.37
CA LEU A 15 -5.45 19.86 -15.37
C LEU A 15 -6.14 19.16 -16.53
N ARG A 16 -7.21 18.42 -16.28
CA ARG A 16 -8.04 17.87 -17.36
C ARG A 16 -8.69 18.98 -18.19
N GLY A 17 -9.03 20.10 -17.55
CA GLY A 17 -9.59 21.27 -18.21
C GLY A 17 -10.94 20.96 -18.84
N ARG A 18 -11.08 21.27 -20.14
CA ARG A 18 -12.33 21.09 -20.90
C ARG A 18 -12.53 19.68 -21.44
N ASN A 19 -11.49 18.85 -21.45
CA ASN A 19 -11.57 17.49 -21.99
C ASN A 19 -12.54 16.66 -21.15
N SER A 20 -13.38 15.82 -21.76
CA SER A 20 -14.19 14.87 -21.01
C SER A 20 -13.32 13.84 -20.27
N PRO A 21 -13.82 13.15 -19.22
CA PRO A 21 -13.04 12.11 -18.55
C PRO A 21 -12.56 10.99 -19.48
N ALA A 22 -13.35 10.66 -20.51
CA ALA A 22 -13.00 9.65 -21.51
C ALA A 22 -11.89 10.14 -22.46
N GLU A 23 -11.97 11.38 -22.94
CA GLU A 23 -10.92 12.01 -23.77
C GLU A 23 -9.60 12.08 -23.02
N PHE A 24 -9.65 12.52 -21.76
CA PHE A 24 -8.45 12.60 -20.94
C PHE A 24 -7.85 11.22 -20.70
N ALA A 25 -8.66 10.19 -20.41
CA ALA A 25 -8.17 8.81 -20.32
C ALA A 25 -7.54 8.33 -21.64
N ALA A 26 -8.07 8.73 -22.80
CA ALA A 26 -7.46 8.44 -24.10
C ALA A 26 -6.09 9.12 -24.26
N MET A 27 -5.95 10.38 -23.85
CA MET A 27 -4.66 11.09 -23.83
C MET A 27 -3.65 10.39 -22.90
N VAL A 28 -4.09 9.97 -21.71
CA VAL A 28 -3.25 9.24 -20.75
C VAL A 28 -2.75 7.92 -21.35
N ARG A 29 -3.63 7.14 -22.00
CA ARG A 29 -3.23 5.90 -22.67
C ARG A 29 -2.26 6.13 -23.82
N ARG A 30 -2.43 7.22 -24.57
CA ARG A 30 -1.50 7.62 -25.63
C ARG A 30 -0.12 7.95 -25.06
N ALA A 31 -0.06 8.79 -24.03
CA ALA A 31 1.18 9.14 -23.35
C ALA A 31 1.86 7.90 -22.74
N ALA A 32 1.08 6.98 -22.17
CA ALA A 32 1.61 5.73 -21.64
C ALA A 32 2.28 4.88 -22.72
N LYS A 33 1.67 4.79 -23.91
CA LYS A 33 2.27 4.09 -25.04
C LYS A 33 3.58 4.75 -25.49
N GLU A 34 3.67 6.08 -25.43
CA GLU A 34 4.88 6.83 -25.80
C GLU A 34 6.07 6.52 -24.86
N ILE A 35 5.82 6.28 -23.57
CA ILE A 35 6.85 5.90 -22.58
C ILE A 35 7.02 4.39 -22.38
N GLY A 36 6.31 3.56 -23.14
CA GLY A 36 6.36 2.10 -23.00
C GLY A 36 5.66 1.54 -21.75
N GLU A 37 4.76 2.31 -21.15
CA GLU A 37 3.98 1.91 -19.98
C GLU A 37 2.63 1.31 -20.34
N THR A 38 2.31 0.17 -19.72
CA THR A 38 1.02 -0.50 -19.91
C THR A 38 0.05 -0.05 -18.81
N VAL A 39 -0.87 0.87 -19.13
CA VAL A 39 -1.93 1.33 -18.22
C VAL A 39 -3.32 1.18 -18.82
N SER A 40 -4.25 0.63 -18.03
CA SER A 40 -5.65 0.45 -18.40
C SER A 40 -6.50 1.63 -17.92
N CYS A 41 -6.16 2.85 -18.35
CA CYS A 41 -6.89 4.05 -17.92
C CYS A 41 -8.25 4.15 -18.62
N ASP A 42 -9.32 4.37 -17.86
CA ASP A 42 -10.68 4.61 -18.35
C ASP A 42 -11.32 5.84 -17.68
N ALA A 43 -12.50 6.24 -18.16
CA ALA A 43 -13.23 7.39 -17.62
C ALA A 43 -13.59 7.21 -16.13
N ARG A 44 -13.83 5.97 -15.69
CA ARG A 44 -14.18 5.63 -14.31
C ARG A 44 -13.00 5.84 -13.38
N TYR A 45 -11.80 5.45 -13.79
CA TYR A 45 -10.57 5.68 -13.07
C TYR A 45 -10.32 7.17 -12.87
N ILE A 46 -10.48 7.97 -13.93
CA ILE A 46 -10.37 9.44 -13.84
C ILE A 46 -11.41 10.00 -12.86
N GLY A 47 -12.65 9.51 -12.90
CA GLY A 47 -13.69 9.92 -11.95
C GLY A 47 -13.31 9.64 -10.48
N ARG A 48 -12.68 8.50 -10.20
CA ARG A 48 -12.19 8.14 -8.85
C ARG A 48 -10.98 8.94 -8.40
N VAL A 49 -10.13 9.33 -9.34
CA VAL A 49 -9.03 10.27 -9.07
C VAL A 49 -9.59 11.64 -8.70
N GLU A 50 -10.54 12.15 -9.48
CA GLU A 50 -11.15 13.47 -9.23
C GLU A 50 -12.00 13.52 -7.98
N SER A 51 -12.68 12.44 -7.62
CA SER A 51 -13.43 12.34 -6.36
C SER A 51 -12.51 12.22 -5.13
N GLY A 52 -11.21 11.96 -5.34
CA GLY A 52 -10.25 11.73 -4.27
C GLY A 52 -10.31 10.33 -3.65
N GLU A 53 -11.09 9.40 -4.24
CA GLU A 53 -11.07 7.98 -3.87
C GLU A 53 -9.67 7.40 -4.08
N ILE A 54 -9.01 7.79 -5.18
CA ILE A 54 -7.62 7.45 -5.47
C ILE A 54 -6.72 8.60 -5.01
N ARG A 55 -6.18 8.47 -3.79
CA ARG A 55 -5.26 9.46 -3.21
C ARG A 55 -3.82 9.32 -3.67
N CYS A 56 -3.37 8.10 -3.94
CA CYS A 56 -2.02 7.80 -4.42
C CYS A 56 -2.15 6.80 -5.57
N PRO A 57 -1.91 7.24 -6.82
CA PRO A 57 -1.86 6.35 -7.98
C PRO A 57 -0.75 5.31 -7.82
N ASN A 58 -0.84 4.22 -8.59
CA ASN A 58 0.27 3.27 -8.70
C ASN A 58 1.42 3.88 -9.52
N TYR A 59 2.63 3.34 -9.39
CA TYR A 59 3.85 3.81 -10.05
C TYR A 59 3.72 3.94 -11.58
N ALA A 60 2.99 3.03 -12.23
CA ALA A 60 2.76 3.13 -13.68
C ALA A 60 2.00 4.42 -14.05
N TYR A 61 0.90 4.71 -13.35
CA TYR A 61 0.12 5.94 -13.56
C TYR A 61 0.90 7.19 -13.17
N GLU A 62 1.69 7.12 -12.10
CA GLU A 62 2.59 8.19 -11.69
C GLU A 62 3.56 8.55 -12.82
N ARG A 63 4.27 7.57 -13.40
CA ARG A 63 5.20 7.82 -14.52
C ARG A 63 4.50 8.47 -15.71
N VAL A 64 3.31 7.98 -16.07
CA VAL A 64 2.52 8.55 -17.16
C VAL A 64 2.11 10.00 -16.86
N PHE A 65 1.64 10.30 -15.65
CA PHE A 65 1.22 11.65 -15.30
C PHE A 65 2.40 12.63 -15.24
N LEU A 66 3.53 12.22 -14.68
CA LEU A 66 4.74 13.04 -14.65
C LEU A 66 5.30 13.29 -16.06
N HIS A 67 5.13 12.32 -16.97
CA HIS A 67 5.49 12.50 -18.37
C HIS A 67 4.56 13.51 -19.08
N MET A 68 3.24 13.41 -18.86
CA MET A 68 2.27 14.34 -19.44
C MET A 68 2.40 15.76 -18.90
N PHE A 69 2.87 15.92 -17.66
CA PHE A 69 3.01 17.20 -16.98
C PHE A 69 4.44 17.36 -16.44
N PRO A 70 5.43 17.60 -17.32
CA PRO A 70 6.81 17.72 -16.91
C PRO A 70 7.00 18.88 -15.92
N GLY A 71 7.88 18.69 -14.94
CA GLY A 71 8.16 19.68 -13.89
C GLY A 71 7.12 19.76 -12.76
N ARG A 72 6.05 18.95 -12.80
CA ARG A 72 5.10 18.80 -11.69
C ARG A 72 5.41 17.53 -10.90
N THR A 73 5.15 17.56 -9.60
CA THR A 73 5.17 16.38 -8.72
C THR A 73 3.77 15.81 -8.53
N LEU A 74 3.65 14.61 -7.94
CA LEU A 74 2.34 14.03 -7.57
C LEU A 74 1.52 14.97 -6.66
N ALA A 75 2.18 15.69 -5.76
CA ALA A 75 1.52 16.67 -4.89
C ALA A 75 0.95 17.85 -5.69
N ASP A 76 1.66 18.32 -6.71
CA ASP A 76 1.20 19.39 -7.62
C ASP A 76 0.04 18.95 -8.52
N LEU A 77 -0.19 17.64 -8.66
CA LEU A 77 -1.35 17.05 -9.31
C LEU A 77 -2.52 16.81 -8.33
N GLY A 78 -2.32 17.14 -7.04
CA GLY A 78 -3.31 16.97 -5.97
C GLY A 78 -3.35 15.56 -5.36
N PHE A 79 -2.35 14.71 -5.63
CA PHE A 79 -2.21 13.41 -4.98
C PHE A 79 -1.47 13.53 -3.65
N SER A 80 -1.74 12.60 -2.73
CA SER A 80 -0.99 12.49 -1.49
C SER A 80 0.36 11.82 -1.77
N PRO A 81 1.47 12.30 -1.16
CA PRO A 81 2.75 11.62 -1.23
C PRO A 81 2.63 10.22 -0.64
N ARG A 82 3.39 9.28 -1.20
CA ARG A 82 3.24 7.85 -0.89
C ARG A 82 3.63 7.52 0.54
N GLU A 83 4.56 8.29 1.10
CA GLU A 83 4.99 8.27 2.49
C GLU A 83 3.81 8.56 3.42
N ALA A 84 2.99 9.55 3.09
CA ALA A 84 1.80 9.92 3.87
C ALA A 84 0.72 8.85 3.80
N VAL A 85 0.55 8.17 2.66
CA VAL A 85 -0.40 7.07 2.52
C VAL A 85 0.07 5.82 3.27
N ARG A 86 1.36 5.49 3.21
CA ARG A 86 1.95 4.35 3.94
C ARG A 86 1.92 4.54 5.46
N GLY A 87 2.22 5.75 5.95
CA GLY A 87 2.13 6.08 7.38
C GLY A 87 0.68 6.01 7.89
N ARG A 88 -0.29 6.48 7.09
CA ARG A 88 -1.71 6.39 7.42
C ARG A 88 -2.27 4.98 7.31
N SER A 89 -1.81 4.15 6.36
CA SER A 89 -2.21 2.73 6.33
C SER A 89 -1.70 2.01 7.56
N ALA A 90 -0.47 2.27 8.02
CA ALA A 90 0.03 1.73 9.28
C ALA A 90 -0.83 2.18 10.49
N GLN A 91 -1.27 3.45 10.53
CA GLN A 91 -2.18 3.95 11.57
C GLN A 91 -3.61 3.39 11.48
N ARG A 92 -4.13 3.11 10.27
CA ARG A 92 -5.46 2.49 10.07
C ARG A 92 -5.47 0.97 10.26
N SER A 93 -4.29 0.35 10.26
CA SER A 93 -4.11 -1.08 10.52
C SER A 93 -3.89 -1.38 12.01
N ALA A 94 -3.69 -0.35 12.84
CA ALA A 94 -3.63 -0.51 14.28
C ALA A 94 -5.05 -0.65 14.83
N PRO A 95 -5.43 -1.79 15.43
CA PRO A 95 -6.57 -1.80 16.33
C PRO A 95 -6.22 -0.89 17.51
N PHE A 96 -7.19 -0.14 17.98
CA PHE A 96 -7.13 0.70 19.18
C PHE A 96 -6.19 0.14 20.25
N THR A 97 -5.09 0.84 20.50
CA THR A 97 -4.50 0.85 21.84
C THR A 97 -4.34 2.30 22.26
N HIS A 98 -5.26 2.68 23.12
CA HIS A 98 -5.24 3.86 23.95
C HIS A 98 -3.80 4.11 24.45
N LYS A 99 -3.29 5.31 24.18
CA LYS A 99 -2.22 5.89 24.99
C LYS A 99 -2.74 5.89 26.43
N GLU A 100 -2.30 4.98 27.30
CA GLU A 100 -1.96 5.36 28.67
C GLU A 100 -1.12 4.29 29.38
N SER A 101 -0.08 4.78 30.03
CA SER A 101 0.62 4.25 31.18
C SER A 101 0.06 2.98 31.83
N ASP A 102 0.81 1.88 31.74
CA ASP A 102 0.79 0.86 32.80
C ASP A 102 2.20 0.41 33.21
N VAL A 103 3.17 1.33 33.08
CA VAL A 103 4.55 1.12 33.55
C VAL A 103 4.71 1.45 35.05
N LEU A 104 3.63 1.75 35.78
CA LEU A 104 3.71 2.13 37.22
C LEU A 104 2.66 1.47 38.14
N ARG A 105 2.09 0.31 37.76
CA ARG A 105 1.33 -0.52 38.73
C ARG A 105 2.05 -1.79 39.19
N ARG A 106 3.15 -2.18 38.52
CA ARG A 106 3.90 -3.41 38.83
C ARG A 106 5.05 -3.24 39.83
N ALA A 107 5.17 -2.09 40.48
CA ALA A 107 6.31 -1.79 41.36
C ALA A 107 5.97 -1.61 42.85
N PHE A 108 4.74 -1.83 43.32
CA PHE A 108 4.45 -1.66 44.76
C PHE A 108 3.45 -2.66 45.39
N MET A 109 3.51 -3.95 45.03
CA MET A 109 3.12 -5.01 45.97
C MET A 109 4.20 -6.10 45.99
N ALA A 110 5.42 -5.66 46.28
CA ALA A 110 6.35 -6.46 47.05
C ALA A 110 5.74 -6.62 48.46
N GLY A 111 5.24 -7.81 48.76
CA GLY A 111 4.69 -8.11 50.08
C GLY A 111 3.82 -9.36 50.08
N GLY A 112 4.43 -10.55 50.16
CA GLY A 112 3.69 -11.79 50.34
C GLY A 112 4.55 -13.03 50.14
N SER A 113 5.02 -13.57 51.24
CA SER A 113 5.91 -14.73 51.42
C SER A 113 5.30 -16.12 51.07
N ALA A 114 6.20 -17.04 50.67
CA ALA A 114 6.11 -18.52 50.65
C ALA A 114 5.12 -19.15 49.64
N THR A 115 5.48 -20.14 48.81
CA THR A 115 6.05 -21.46 49.13
C THR A 115 6.83 -22.07 47.95
N VAL A 116 7.87 -22.83 48.28
CA VAL A 116 8.66 -23.69 47.35
C VAL A 116 7.96 -25.03 47.19
N ALA A 117 7.87 -25.55 45.97
CA ALA A 117 7.64 -26.99 45.72
C ALA A 117 8.34 -27.42 44.41
N ALA A 118 8.86 -28.65 44.46
CA ALA A 118 10.00 -29.13 43.69
C ALA A 118 9.67 -29.82 42.35
N ALA A 119 10.67 -29.77 41.47
CA ALA A 119 11.11 -30.73 40.47
C ALA A 119 10.14 -31.79 39.89
N THR A 120 10.09 -31.88 38.56
CA THR A 120 10.55 -33.07 37.82
C THR A 120 10.90 -32.72 36.36
N LEU A 121 11.90 -33.42 35.85
CA LEU A 121 12.62 -33.21 34.59
C LEU A 121 11.77 -33.37 33.32
N GLY A 122 12.04 -32.53 32.31
CA GLY A 122 11.61 -32.69 30.92
C GLY A 122 12.64 -32.11 29.94
N PHE A 123 13.66 -32.92 29.66
CA PHE A 123 14.62 -32.90 28.52
C PHE A 123 13.83 -32.73 27.20
N THR A 124 14.08 -31.81 26.24
CA THR A 124 15.25 -31.63 25.36
C THR A 124 15.22 -30.30 24.58
N LEU A 125 16.44 -29.85 24.24
CA LEU A 125 16.86 -28.82 23.27
C LEU A 125 16.04 -28.64 21.99
N LEU A 126 15.67 -27.38 21.70
CA LEU A 126 15.90 -26.64 20.45
C LEU A 126 15.52 -25.17 20.73
N GLY A 127 16.37 -24.16 20.53
CA GLY A 127 16.60 -23.57 19.21
C GLY A 127 15.25 -23.21 18.58
N ASP A 128 14.89 -21.97 18.26
CA ASP A 128 15.70 -20.84 17.86
C ASP A 128 14.74 -19.66 17.58
N ALA A 129 15.32 -18.46 17.54
CA ALA A 129 14.91 -17.32 16.75
C ALA A 129 13.43 -16.88 16.76
N ARG A 130 13.21 -15.80 17.50
CA ARG A 130 12.44 -14.62 17.08
C ARG A 130 12.25 -14.58 15.55
N ARG A 131 11.02 -14.77 15.07
CA ARG A 131 10.67 -14.47 13.67
C ARG A 131 10.85 -12.97 13.43
N THR A 132 12.01 -12.59 12.94
CA THR A 132 12.21 -11.33 12.23
C THR A 132 11.39 -11.35 10.94
N PRO A 133 10.74 -10.24 10.55
CA PRO A 133 10.01 -10.18 9.29
C PRO A 133 11.00 -10.32 8.13
N SER A 134 10.97 -11.45 7.44
CA SER A 134 11.74 -11.64 6.21
C SER A 134 11.21 -10.68 5.16
N ARG A 135 12.09 -9.85 4.60
CA ARG A 135 11.79 -9.10 3.37
C ARG A 135 11.50 -10.13 2.29
N ALA A 136 10.34 -10.02 1.63
CA ALA A 136 10.02 -10.82 0.45
C ALA A 136 11.22 -10.78 -0.51
N GLY A 137 11.87 -11.93 -0.66
CA GLY A 137 13.12 -12.07 -1.40
C GLY A 137 12.84 -12.16 -2.89
N GLU A 138 13.76 -11.66 -3.71
CA GLU A 138 13.74 -11.75 -5.17
C GLU A 138 13.44 -13.17 -5.69
N SER A 139 13.77 -14.20 -4.90
CA SER A 139 13.47 -15.61 -5.17
C SER A 139 11.96 -15.93 -5.18
N GLU A 140 11.17 -15.30 -4.31
CA GLU A 140 9.70 -15.46 -4.32
C GLU A 140 9.11 -14.78 -5.56
N ALA A 141 9.65 -13.63 -5.97
CA ALA A 141 9.24 -12.94 -7.19
C ALA A 141 9.57 -13.77 -8.45
N ALA A 142 10.78 -14.35 -8.52
CA ALA A 142 11.19 -15.22 -9.61
C ALA A 142 10.31 -16.48 -9.72
N ALA A 143 9.89 -17.06 -8.59
CA ALA A 143 8.98 -18.20 -8.58
C ALA A 143 7.59 -17.85 -9.11
N VAL A 144 7.08 -16.65 -8.79
CA VAL A 144 5.80 -16.16 -9.31
C VAL A 144 5.90 -15.87 -10.81
N GLU A 145 6.99 -15.29 -11.29
CA GLU A 145 7.21 -15.02 -12.71
C GLU A 145 7.28 -16.31 -13.54
N GLU A 146 7.94 -17.35 -13.04
CA GLU A 146 8.00 -18.66 -13.70
C GLU A 146 6.62 -19.31 -13.75
N ALA A 147 5.85 -19.25 -12.66
CA ALA A 147 4.48 -19.77 -12.64
C ALA A 147 3.58 -19.07 -13.69
N VAL A 148 3.69 -17.74 -13.83
CA VAL A 148 2.94 -16.99 -14.85
C VAL A 148 3.38 -17.36 -16.27
N ARG A 149 4.68 -17.60 -16.50
CA ARG A 149 5.19 -18.06 -17.79
C ARG A 149 4.63 -19.43 -18.17
N GLN A 150 4.57 -20.36 -17.22
CA GLN A 150 3.99 -21.70 -17.44
C GLN A 150 2.51 -21.62 -17.81
N ILE A 151 1.73 -20.77 -17.13
CA ILE A 151 0.30 -20.60 -17.44
C ILE A 151 0.11 -20.09 -18.88
N ARG A 152 0.86 -19.06 -19.31
CA ARG A 152 0.77 -18.54 -20.68
C ARG A 152 1.10 -19.58 -21.74
N LEU A 153 2.14 -20.38 -21.49
CA LEU A 153 2.56 -21.44 -22.42
C LEU A 153 1.51 -22.56 -22.55
N LEU A 154 0.72 -22.79 -21.51
CA LEU A 154 -0.41 -23.72 -21.54
C LEU A 154 -1.63 -23.12 -22.27
N ASP A 155 -1.90 -21.83 -22.08
CA ASP A 155 -3.01 -21.14 -22.77
C ASP A 155 -2.77 -21.01 -24.29
N ASP A 156 -1.53 -20.84 -24.74
CA ASP A 156 -1.18 -20.75 -26.17
C ASP A 156 -1.37 -22.07 -26.95
N ARG A 157 -1.71 -23.18 -26.27
CA ARG A 157 -1.92 -24.51 -26.88
C ARG A 157 -3.40 -24.86 -27.16
N HIS A 158 -4.33 -23.92 -26.97
CA HIS A 158 -5.76 -24.08 -27.25
C HIS A 158 -6.30 -22.95 -28.14
#